data_AF-A0A2X1JI35-F1
#
_entry.id   AF-A0A2X1JI35-F1
#
_cell.length_a   1.000
_cell.length_b   1.000
_cell.length_c   1.000
_cell.angle_alpha   90.00
_cell.angle_beta   90.00
_cell.angle_gamma   90.00
#
_symmetry.space_group_name_H-M   'P 1'
#
loop_
_entity.id
_entity.type
_entity.pdbx_description
1 polymer ?
#
loop_
_entity_poly.entity_id
_entity_poly.type
_entity_poly.pdbx_seq_one_letter_code
_entity_poly.pdbx_strand_id
1 'polypeptide(L)'
;MKKSTPAKRKTVKTLDNRRRARTKRDAEELPLDASWDTIYTAGTPSGTSGDYIDDELPVYQGETTQTLQDYLMWQVELTPFSDTDRAIATSIVDAVDDTGYLTVPLEDILESMGDEEIDIDEVEAVLKRIQRFDPVGVAAKDLRDCLLIQLSQFDKTTPWLEEARLIISDHLDLLANHDFRTLMRRHASERRCAERSRQSDPVARSAPRAVDPDWRT
;
A
#
# COMPACT_ATOMS: atom_id res chain seq x y z
N MET A 1 -25.69 17.78 64.83
CA MET A 1 -26.23 16.48 64.32
C MET A 1 -27.75 16.55 64.15
N LYS A 2 -28.28 16.64 62.93
CA LYS A 2 -29.70 16.35 62.62
C LYS A 2 -29.79 15.54 61.32
N LYS A 3 -29.86 14.23 61.55
CA LYS A 3 -30.41 13.09 60.78
C LYS A 3 -30.61 13.25 59.26
N SER A 4 -29.74 12.54 58.54
CA SER A 4 -29.85 12.12 57.13
C SER A 4 -30.90 11.01 56.97
N THR A 5 -31.74 11.11 55.93
CA THR A 5 -32.56 10.01 55.39
C THR A 5 -32.66 10.12 53.86
N PRO A 6 -32.87 9.00 53.13
CA PRO A 6 -32.16 8.74 51.88
C PRO A 6 -32.96 8.97 50.59
N ALA A 7 -32.20 9.18 49.50
CA ALA A 7 -32.66 9.37 48.13
C ALA A 7 -33.33 8.11 47.54
N LYS A 8 -34.46 8.32 46.85
CA LYS A 8 -35.24 7.29 46.16
C LYS A 8 -34.45 6.70 44.99
N ARG A 9 -34.20 5.39 45.05
CA ARG A 9 -33.65 4.55 43.97
C ARG A 9 -34.56 4.61 42.74
N LYS A 10 -34.00 4.98 41.58
CA LYS A 10 -34.63 4.78 40.26
C LYS A 10 -34.47 3.32 39.87
N THR A 11 -35.58 2.63 39.67
CA THR A 11 -35.62 1.26 39.17
C THR A 11 -35.36 1.25 37.67
N VAL A 12 -34.35 0.49 37.26
CA VAL A 12 -34.06 0.09 35.88
C VAL A 12 -35.25 -0.70 35.32
N LYS A 13 -35.82 -0.23 34.20
CA LYS A 13 -36.84 -0.99 33.44
C LYS A 13 -36.12 -2.03 32.58
N THR A 14 -36.24 -3.28 33.01
CA THR A 14 -35.87 -4.49 32.29
C THR A 14 -36.65 -4.57 30.97
N LEU A 15 -35.93 -4.77 29.87
CA LEU A 15 -36.47 -4.99 28.52
C LEU A 15 -37.14 -6.38 28.47
N ASP A 16 -38.47 -6.42 28.46
CA ASP A 16 -39.23 -7.66 28.23
C ASP A 16 -39.32 -7.93 26.73
N ASN A 17 -38.52 -8.89 26.28
CA ASN A 17 -38.44 -9.31 24.89
C ASN A 17 -39.41 -10.46 24.69
N ARG A 18 -40.73 -10.19 24.58
CA ARG A 18 -41.72 -11.22 24.20
C ARG A 18 -42.97 -10.65 23.53
N ARG A 19 -43.15 -11.12 22.28
CA ARG A 19 -44.41 -11.29 21.53
C ARG A 19 -45.08 -10.01 21.00
N ARG A 20 -44.63 -9.56 19.83
CA ARG A 20 -45.54 -9.04 18.80
C ARG A 20 -45.78 -10.11 17.75
N ALA A 21 -47.00 -10.62 17.72
CA ALA A 21 -47.48 -11.47 16.64
C ALA A 21 -47.37 -10.67 15.33
N ARG A 22 -46.51 -11.11 14.41
CA ARG A 22 -46.48 -10.59 13.05
C ARG A 22 -47.79 -11.03 12.38
N THR A 23 -48.70 -10.10 12.15
CA THR A 23 -49.80 -10.27 11.20
C THR A 23 -49.19 -10.67 9.86
N LYS A 24 -49.53 -11.85 9.35
CA LYS A 24 -49.15 -12.34 8.01
C LYS A 24 -49.77 -11.52 6.85
N ARG A 25 -50.26 -10.30 7.10
CA ARG A 25 -50.94 -9.46 6.10
C ARG A 25 -50.12 -8.26 5.63
N ASP A 26 -48.96 -8.02 6.23
CA ASP A 26 -48.13 -6.84 5.90
C ASP A 26 -46.86 -7.24 5.09
N ALA A 27 -46.82 -8.48 4.57
CA ALA A 27 -45.71 -9.03 3.80
C ALA A 27 -46.05 -9.30 2.33
N GLU A 28 -47.29 -9.04 1.90
CA GLU A 28 -47.79 -9.35 0.55
C GLU A 28 -47.93 -8.11 -0.35
N GLU A 29 -47.59 -6.91 0.13
CA GLU A 29 -47.72 -5.66 -0.63
C GLU A 29 -46.38 -4.93 -0.84
N LEU A 30 -45.28 -5.69 -0.88
CA LEU A 30 -44.05 -5.20 -1.49
C LEU A 30 -43.95 -5.85 -2.88
N PRO A 31 -43.87 -5.08 -3.96
CA PRO A 31 -43.68 -5.63 -5.30
C PRO A 31 -42.32 -6.32 -5.36
N LEU A 32 -42.32 -7.62 -5.04
CA LEU A 32 -41.18 -8.54 -5.06
C LEU A 32 -40.87 -9.02 -6.48
N ASP A 33 -41.02 -8.14 -7.47
CA ASP A 33 -40.63 -8.42 -8.86
C ASP A 33 -39.94 -7.21 -9.51
N ALA A 34 -39.24 -6.40 -8.71
CA ALA A 34 -38.16 -5.58 -9.25
C ALA A 34 -36.95 -6.49 -9.47
N SER A 35 -37.00 -7.32 -10.51
CA SER A 35 -35.80 -7.99 -11.00
C SER A 35 -34.76 -6.92 -11.32
N TRP A 36 -33.52 -7.13 -10.88
CA TRP A 36 -32.41 -6.22 -11.16
C TRP A 36 -32.18 -6.00 -12.67
N ASP A 37 -32.73 -6.89 -13.52
CA ASP A 37 -32.84 -6.76 -14.98
C ASP A 37 -33.74 -5.59 -15.45
N THR A 38 -34.81 -5.30 -14.70
CA THR A 38 -35.77 -4.24 -15.07
C THR A 38 -35.21 -2.83 -14.80
N ILE A 39 -34.27 -2.72 -13.85
CA ILE A 39 -33.60 -1.43 -13.54
C ILE A 39 -32.41 -1.19 -14.47
N TYR A 40 -31.73 -2.24 -14.93
CA TYR A 40 -30.63 -2.13 -15.89
C TYR A 40 -31.05 -2.11 -17.37
N THR A 41 -32.29 -2.49 -17.69
CA THR A 41 -32.88 -2.27 -19.03
C THR A 41 -33.62 -0.92 -19.09
N ALA A 42 -33.07 0.13 -18.48
CA ALA A 42 -33.48 1.51 -18.74
C ALA A 42 -32.83 2.03 -20.03
N GLY A 43 -32.93 1.27 -21.13
CA GLY A 43 -32.30 1.58 -22.42
C GLY A 43 -33.10 1.24 -23.67
N THR A 44 -34.25 0.57 -23.57
CA THR A 44 -35.14 0.37 -24.74
C THR A 44 -36.54 0.89 -24.45
N PRO A 45 -36.82 2.16 -24.75
CA PRO A 45 -38.18 2.67 -24.79
C PRO A 45 -38.93 1.97 -25.93
N SER A 46 -39.91 1.14 -25.58
CA SER A 46 -40.94 0.71 -26.52
C SER A 46 -41.91 1.88 -26.70
N GLY A 47 -41.53 2.78 -27.60
CA GLY A 47 -42.24 4.02 -27.90
C GLY A 47 -41.86 4.51 -29.29
N THR A 48 -42.86 4.91 -30.06
CA THR A 48 -42.79 5.35 -31.45
C THR A 48 -41.62 6.26 -31.79
N SER A 49 -41.00 5.97 -32.93
CA SER A 49 -39.92 6.70 -33.60
C SER A 49 -40.11 8.21 -33.59
N GLY A 50 -39.08 8.92 -33.12
CA GLY A 50 -38.90 10.35 -33.34
C GLY A 50 -39.12 11.19 -32.10
N ASP A 51 -38.14 11.22 -31.20
CA ASP A 51 -37.44 12.43 -30.73
C ASP A 51 -36.52 12.01 -29.56
N TYR A 52 -35.31 11.54 -29.88
CA TYR A 52 -34.25 11.36 -28.87
C TYR A 52 -33.21 12.45 -29.13
N ILE A 53 -33.38 13.56 -28.42
CA ILE A 53 -32.30 14.53 -28.22
C ILE A 53 -31.31 13.84 -27.28
N ASP A 54 -30.13 13.56 -27.80
CA ASP A 54 -28.97 12.89 -27.20
C ASP A 54 -28.35 13.68 -26.02
N ASP A 55 -28.88 14.87 -25.69
CA ASP A 55 -28.21 15.86 -24.83
C ASP A 55 -28.57 15.84 -23.33
N GLU A 56 -29.45 14.95 -22.84
CA GLU A 56 -29.89 14.97 -21.42
C GLU A 56 -29.77 13.63 -20.67
N LEU A 57 -28.79 12.78 -20.99
CA LEU A 57 -28.28 11.86 -19.97
C LEU A 57 -27.37 12.65 -19.01
N PRO A 58 -27.63 12.64 -17.69
CA PRO A 58 -26.66 13.15 -16.73
C PRO A 58 -25.39 12.33 -16.91
N VAL A 59 -24.35 12.94 -17.48
CA VAL A 59 -23.01 12.34 -17.52
C VAL A 59 -22.68 11.98 -16.08
N TYR A 60 -22.59 10.68 -15.80
CA TYR A 60 -22.18 10.19 -14.50
C TYR A 60 -20.73 10.62 -14.28
N GLN A 61 -20.54 11.78 -13.64
CA GLN A 61 -19.24 12.32 -13.23
C GLN A 61 -18.65 11.56 -12.02
N GLY A 62 -19.03 10.29 -11.85
CA GLY A 62 -18.62 9.44 -10.74
C GLY A 62 -17.31 8.70 -10.98
N GLU A 63 -16.59 8.98 -12.07
CA GLU A 63 -15.18 8.56 -12.17
C GLU A 63 -14.32 9.50 -11.32
N THR A 64 -14.24 9.21 -10.01
CA THR A 64 -13.15 9.76 -9.19
C THR A 64 -11.88 9.01 -9.58
N THR A 65 -11.14 9.54 -10.55
CA THR A 65 -9.78 9.09 -10.85
C THR A 65 -8.89 9.49 -9.68
N GLN A 66 -8.76 8.61 -8.68
CA GLN A 66 -7.78 8.84 -7.61
C GLN A 66 -6.39 8.78 -8.21
N THR A 67 -5.61 9.84 -8.01
CA THR A 67 -4.21 9.88 -8.41
C THR A 67 -3.37 9.06 -7.42
N LEU A 68 -2.17 8.66 -7.84
CA LEU A 68 -1.21 8.01 -6.94
C LEU A 68 -0.91 8.90 -5.73
N GLN A 69 -0.77 10.21 -5.96
CA GLN A 69 -0.52 11.20 -4.92
C GLN A 69 -1.67 11.26 -3.91
N ASP A 70 -2.92 11.27 -4.35
CA ASP A 70 -4.09 11.25 -3.46
C ASP A 70 -4.09 10.00 -2.56
N TYR A 71 -3.73 8.84 -3.14
CA TYR A 71 -3.66 7.59 -2.38
C TYR A 71 -2.53 7.60 -1.34
N LEU A 72 -1.36 8.14 -1.67
CA LEU A 72 -0.25 8.30 -0.74
C LEU A 72 -0.59 9.31 0.36
N MET A 73 -1.25 10.42 0.02
CA MET A 73 -1.71 11.41 0.99
C MET A 73 -2.69 10.81 1.99
N TRP A 74 -3.64 9.99 1.52
CA TRP A 74 -4.52 9.24 2.40
C TRP A 74 -3.76 8.32 3.37
N GLN A 75 -2.67 7.68 2.92
CA GLN A 75 -1.82 6.86 3.78
C GLN A 75 -1.01 7.68 4.80
N VAL A 76 -0.56 8.88 4.42
CA VAL A 76 0.08 9.83 5.34
C VAL A 76 -0.90 10.20 6.46
N GLU A 77 -2.16 10.48 6.13
CA GLU A 77 -3.21 10.82 7.13
C GLU A 77 -3.53 9.67 8.08
N LEU A 78 -3.44 8.42 7.61
CA LEU A 78 -3.64 7.23 8.44
C LEU A 78 -2.45 6.89 9.34
N THR A 79 -1.26 7.41 9.02
CA THR A 79 -0.03 7.12 9.74
C THR A 79 0.15 8.11 10.90
N PRO A 80 0.46 7.64 12.13
CA PRO A 80 0.69 8.54 13.25
C PRO A 80 2.04 9.25 13.11
N PHE A 81 2.03 10.40 12.44
CA PHE A 81 3.15 11.32 12.31
C PHE A 81 3.04 12.49 13.29
N SER A 82 4.18 13.06 13.68
CA SER A 82 4.20 14.38 14.33
C SER A 82 3.79 15.47 13.33
N ASP A 83 3.49 16.68 13.81
CA ASP A 83 3.08 17.77 12.92
C ASP A 83 4.20 18.17 11.95
N THR A 84 5.46 18.10 12.38
CA THR A 84 6.64 18.33 11.55
C THR A 84 6.84 17.18 10.55
N ASP A 85 6.80 15.93 11.01
CA ASP A 85 6.94 14.75 10.12
C ASP A 85 5.86 14.71 9.04
N ARG A 86 4.64 15.16 9.36
CA ARG A 86 3.53 15.22 8.41
C ARG A 86 3.78 16.28 7.33
N ALA A 87 4.35 17.43 7.68
CA ALA A 87 4.74 18.46 6.71
C ALA A 87 5.84 17.94 5.78
N ILE A 88 6.85 17.26 6.33
CA ILE A 88 7.91 16.59 5.57
C ILE A 88 7.29 15.55 4.63
N ALA A 89 6.42 14.69 5.15
CA ALA A 89 5.80 13.63 4.36
C ALA A 89 4.95 14.17 3.21
N THR A 90 4.21 15.25 3.45
CA THR A 90 3.41 15.92 2.41
C THR A 90 4.29 16.48 1.31
N SER A 91 5.41 17.11 1.68
CA SER A 91 6.39 17.65 0.72
C SER A 91 7.06 16.54 -0.10
N ILE A 92 7.35 15.39 0.52
CA ILE A 92 7.88 14.22 -0.18
C ILE A 92 6.86 13.66 -1.18
N VAL A 93 5.58 13.50 -0.77
CA VAL A 93 4.53 12.95 -1.65
C VAL A 93 4.27 13.88 -2.85
N ASP A 94 4.32 15.19 -2.66
CA ASP A 94 4.20 16.17 -3.75
C ASP A 94 5.37 16.09 -4.76
N ALA A 95 6.57 15.71 -4.29
CA ALA A 95 7.75 15.50 -5.14
C ALA A 95 7.75 14.16 -5.89
N VAL A 96 6.76 13.29 -5.67
CA VAL A 96 6.62 11.99 -6.36
C VAL A 96 5.82 12.16 -7.66
N ASP A 97 6.39 11.66 -8.74
CA ASP A 97 5.73 11.63 -10.06
C ASP A 97 4.67 10.51 -10.16
N ASP A 98 3.84 10.53 -11.20
CA ASP A 98 2.84 9.50 -11.50
C ASP A 98 3.44 8.09 -11.63
N THR A 99 4.73 8.02 -11.98
CA THR A 99 5.51 6.78 -12.05
C THR A 99 5.96 6.24 -10.68
N GLY A 100 5.82 7.02 -9.61
CA GLY A 100 6.18 6.64 -8.24
C GLY A 100 7.62 6.92 -7.84
N TYR A 101 8.41 7.59 -8.69
CA TYR A 101 9.79 7.99 -8.39
C TYR A 101 9.88 9.40 -7.84
N LEU A 102 10.89 9.63 -7.00
CA LEU A 102 11.20 10.94 -6.46
C LEU A 102 11.91 11.78 -7.53
N THR A 103 11.35 12.94 -7.86
CA THR A 103 11.91 13.83 -8.90
C THR A 103 12.91 14.85 -8.36
N VAL A 104 12.83 15.14 -7.06
CA VAL A 104 13.57 16.20 -6.37
C VAL A 104 14.55 15.57 -5.35
N PRO A 105 15.80 16.06 -5.23
CA PRO A 105 16.72 15.58 -4.20
C PRO A 105 16.26 15.99 -2.78
N LEU A 106 16.76 15.31 -1.75
CA LEU A 106 16.26 15.52 -0.37
C LEU A 106 16.68 16.88 0.19
N GLU A 107 17.81 17.38 -0.29
CA GLU A 107 18.39 18.67 0.03
C GLU A 107 17.46 19.82 -0.41
N ASP A 108 16.88 19.71 -1.62
CA ASP A 108 15.94 20.70 -2.16
C ASP A 108 14.60 20.64 -1.41
N ILE A 109 14.16 19.46 -0.98
CA ILE A 109 12.96 19.30 -0.13
C ILE A 109 13.17 19.99 1.22
N LEU A 110 14.36 19.82 1.82
CA LEU A 110 14.73 20.48 3.06
C LEU A 110 14.75 22.01 2.90
N GLU A 111 15.37 22.52 1.82
CA GLU A 111 15.40 23.95 1.52
C GLU A 111 13.99 24.52 1.30
N SER A 112 13.09 23.75 0.67
CA SER A 112 11.70 24.18 0.41
C SER A 112 10.87 24.38 1.68
N MET A 113 11.18 23.68 2.77
CA MET A 113 10.51 23.88 4.06
C MET A 113 10.99 25.15 4.75
N GLY A 114 12.24 25.56 4.53
CA GLY A 114 12.81 26.79 5.07
C GLY A 114 12.89 26.84 6.60
N ASP A 115 12.89 25.67 7.25
CA ASP A 115 12.90 25.54 8.71
C ASP A 115 14.30 25.08 9.18
N GLU A 116 14.97 25.90 10.00
CA GLU A 116 16.32 25.61 10.49
C GLU A 116 16.34 24.53 11.58
N GLU A 117 15.18 24.17 12.15
CA GLU A 117 15.07 23.15 13.18
C GLU A 117 15.08 21.72 12.61
N ILE A 118 14.83 21.55 11.31
CA ILE A 118 14.75 20.24 10.65
C ILE A 118 16.13 19.86 10.10
N ASP A 119 16.59 18.67 10.45
CA ASP A 119 17.82 18.11 9.89
C ASP A 119 17.51 17.16 8.72
N ILE A 120 18.49 16.95 7.84
CA ILE A 120 18.37 16.02 6.72
C ILE A 120 18.12 14.58 7.18
N ASP A 121 18.62 14.23 8.37
CA ASP A 121 18.41 12.93 9.00
C ASP A 121 16.93 12.68 9.32
N GLU A 122 16.17 13.72 9.68
CA GLU A 122 14.72 13.61 9.94
C GLU A 122 13.96 13.39 8.63
N VAL A 123 14.32 14.12 7.57
CA VAL A 123 13.76 13.94 6.23
C VAL A 123 14.02 12.52 5.72
N GLU A 124 15.24 12.00 5.91
CA GLU A 124 15.55 10.61 5.56
C GLU A 124 14.73 9.59 6.36
N ALA A 125 14.49 9.85 7.65
CA ALA A 125 13.70 8.96 8.50
C ALA A 125 12.24 8.88 8.02
N VAL A 126 11.65 10.04 7.69
CA VAL A 126 10.29 10.13 7.14
C VAL A 126 10.23 9.48 5.75
N LEU A 127 11.21 9.74 4.87
CA LEU A 127 11.29 9.11 3.56
C LEU A 127 11.32 7.57 3.68
N LYS A 128 12.15 7.01 4.56
CA LYS A 128 12.22 5.55 4.81
C LYS A 128 10.89 4.99 5.31
N ARG A 129 10.07 5.80 5.99
CA ARG A 129 8.72 5.43 6.42
C ARG A 129 7.76 5.37 5.23
N ILE A 130 7.78 6.39 4.37
CA ILE A 130 6.95 6.50 3.16
C ILE A 130 7.30 5.42 2.14
N GLN A 131 8.58 5.08 1.98
CA GLN A 131 9.03 4.01 1.09
C GLN A 131 8.47 2.61 1.44
N ARG A 132 7.91 2.44 2.65
CA ARG A 132 7.25 1.22 3.12
C ARG A 132 5.73 1.25 2.98
N PHE A 133 5.18 2.30 2.38
CA PHE A 133 3.78 2.37 2.02
C PHE A 133 3.43 1.38 0.91
N ASP A 134 2.15 1.32 0.55
CA ASP A 134 1.65 0.49 -0.55
C ASP A 134 1.37 1.41 -1.74
N PRO A 135 2.03 1.27 -2.90
CA PRO A 135 2.97 0.22 -3.28
C PRO A 135 4.37 0.38 -2.67
N VAL A 136 4.98 -0.76 -2.39
CA VAL A 136 6.29 -0.84 -1.73
C VAL A 136 7.42 -0.39 -2.65
N GLY A 137 8.30 0.50 -2.15
CA GLY A 137 9.35 1.12 -2.97
C GLY A 137 8.92 2.41 -3.69
N VAL A 138 7.75 2.98 -3.35
CA VAL A 138 7.37 4.33 -3.76
C VAL A 138 8.33 5.40 -3.21
N ALA A 139 8.50 6.51 -3.91
CA ALA A 139 9.47 7.57 -3.59
C ALA A 139 10.94 7.08 -3.58
N ALA A 140 11.25 6.09 -4.42
CA ALA A 140 12.64 5.72 -4.71
C ALA A 140 13.27 6.72 -5.70
N LYS A 141 14.59 6.91 -5.61
CA LYS A 141 15.35 7.77 -6.54
C LYS A 141 15.60 7.08 -7.89
N ASP A 142 15.78 5.76 -7.85
CA ASP A 142 16.06 4.93 -9.02
C ASP A 142 15.41 3.54 -8.87
N LEU A 143 15.30 2.80 -9.98
CA LEU A 143 14.82 1.43 -10.01
C LEU A 143 15.62 0.53 -9.07
N ARG A 144 16.95 0.74 -8.97
CA ARG A 144 17.81 -0.01 -8.06
C ARG A 144 17.35 0.14 -6.61
N ASP A 145 17.11 1.38 -6.18
CA ASP A 145 16.67 1.68 -4.81
C ASP A 145 15.28 1.10 -4.56
N CYS A 146 14.36 1.25 -5.51
CA CYS A 146 13.02 0.65 -5.45
C CYS A 146 13.10 -0.86 -5.19
N LEU A 147 13.89 -1.59 -5.99
CA LEU A 147 14.07 -3.03 -5.84
C LEU A 147 14.75 -3.41 -4.51
N LEU A 148 15.75 -2.62 -4.06
CA LEU A 148 16.41 -2.86 -2.78
C LEU A 148 15.47 -2.66 -1.59
N ILE A 149 14.59 -1.66 -1.66
CA ILE A 149 13.54 -1.41 -0.66
C ILE A 149 12.56 -2.59 -0.64
N GLN A 150 12.11 -3.06 -1.80
CA GLN A 150 11.24 -4.21 -1.92
C GLN A 150 11.87 -5.48 -1.32
N LEU A 151 13.13 -5.75 -1.63
CA LEU A 151 13.88 -6.87 -1.05
C LEU A 151 14.03 -6.75 0.47
N SER A 152 14.13 -5.54 1.00
CA SER A 152 14.30 -5.33 2.45
C SER A 152 13.08 -5.72 3.29
N GLN A 153 11.92 -5.89 2.66
CA GLN A 153 10.70 -6.31 3.34
C GLN A 153 10.60 -7.83 3.53
N PHE A 154 11.34 -8.61 2.75
CA PHE A 154 11.36 -10.06 2.87
C PHE A 154 12.14 -10.49 4.12
N ASP A 155 11.76 -11.65 4.65
CA ASP A 155 12.44 -12.23 5.81
C ASP A 155 13.87 -12.64 5.43
N LYS A 156 14.83 -12.46 6.35
CA LYS A 156 16.25 -12.82 6.13
C LYS A 156 16.46 -14.32 5.93
N THR A 157 15.50 -15.14 6.33
CA THR A 157 15.51 -16.59 6.11
C THR A 157 15.09 -16.98 4.70
N THR A 158 14.59 -16.03 3.90
CA THR A 158 14.23 -16.31 2.51
C THR A 158 15.48 -16.70 1.73
N PRO A 159 15.42 -17.83 1.01
CA PRO A 159 16.57 -18.31 0.28
C PRO A 159 16.89 -17.39 -0.91
N TRP A 160 18.17 -17.25 -1.24
CA TRP A 160 18.71 -16.39 -2.30
C TRP A 160 18.51 -14.87 -2.15
N LEU A 161 18.04 -14.38 -1.01
CA LEU A 161 17.82 -12.94 -0.81
C LEU A 161 19.12 -12.14 -0.85
N GLU A 162 20.18 -12.64 -0.20
CA GLU A 162 21.50 -11.99 -0.21
C GLU A 162 22.06 -11.92 -1.63
N GLU A 163 21.91 -13.00 -2.39
CA GLU A 163 22.32 -13.08 -3.79
C GLU A 163 21.52 -12.13 -4.68
N ALA A 164 20.20 -12.08 -4.51
CA ALA A 164 19.34 -11.14 -5.25
C ALA A 164 19.73 -9.69 -4.96
N ARG A 165 19.99 -9.37 -3.68
CA ARG A 165 20.44 -8.04 -3.26
C ARG A 165 21.77 -7.67 -3.92
N LEU A 166 22.73 -8.60 -3.96
CA LEU A 166 24.03 -8.39 -4.60
C LEU A 166 23.91 -8.19 -6.12
N ILE A 167 23.06 -8.99 -6.77
CA ILE A 167 22.81 -8.87 -8.21
C ILE A 167 22.20 -7.50 -8.53
N ILE A 168 21.22 -7.05 -7.72
CA ILE A 168 20.58 -5.75 -7.92
C ILE A 168 21.55 -4.60 -7.59
N SER A 169 22.42 -4.73 -6.60
CA SER A 169 23.39 -3.66 -6.27
C SER A 169 24.48 -3.50 -7.31
N ASP A 170 25.00 -4.59 -7.87
CA ASP A 170 26.25 -4.56 -8.65
C ASP A 170 26.05 -4.88 -10.13
N HIS A 171 24.93 -5.53 -10.50
CA HIS A 171 24.74 -6.13 -11.81
C HIS A 171 23.39 -5.81 -12.46
N LEU A 172 22.67 -4.77 -11.99
CA LEU A 172 21.40 -4.36 -12.58
C LEU A 172 21.52 -4.07 -14.09
N ASP A 173 22.63 -3.49 -14.54
CA ASP A 173 22.86 -3.19 -15.96
C ASP A 173 22.95 -4.46 -16.82
N LEU A 174 23.48 -5.55 -16.27
CA LEU A 174 23.57 -6.84 -16.96
C LEU A 174 22.18 -7.49 -17.07
N LEU A 175 21.33 -7.31 -16.05
CA LEU A 175 19.92 -7.70 -16.10
C LEU A 175 19.16 -6.89 -17.15
N ALA A 176 19.33 -5.57 -17.17
CA ALA A 176 18.68 -4.70 -18.16
C ALA A 176 19.06 -5.07 -19.60
N ASN A 177 20.31 -5.50 -19.83
CA ASN A 177 20.80 -5.95 -21.13
C ASN A 177 20.49 -7.42 -21.46
N HIS A 178 19.72 -8.13 -20.62
CA HIS A 178 19.41 -9.56 -20.75
C HIS A 178 20.65 -10.47 -20.89
N ASP A 179 21.83 -10.05 -20.44
CA ASP A 179 23.06 -10.84 -20.52
C ASP A 179 23.20 -11.77 -19.31
N PHE A 180 22.28 -12.74 -19.25
CA PHE A 180 22.25 -13.77 -18.21
C PHE A 180 23.53 -14.63 -18.22
N ARG A 181 24.21 -14.74 -19.37
CA ARG A 181 25.42 -15.56 -19.49
C ARG A 181 26.59 -14.93 -18.74
N THR A 182 26.81 -13.63 -18.92
CA THR A 182 27.85 -12.90 -18.20
C THR A 182 27.51 -12.78 -16.71
N LEU A 183 26.24 -12.57 -16.39
CA LEU A 183 25.74 -12.53 -15.01
C LEU A 183 25.98 -13.86 -14.28
N MET A 184 25.58 -14.99 -14.87
CA MET A 184 25.85 -16.31 -14.32
C MET A 184 27.35 -16.56 -14.13
N ARG A 185 28.20 -16.13 -15.07
CA ARG A 185 29.65 -16.33 -14.96
C ARG A 185 30.26 -15.52 -13.82
N ARG A 186 29.87 -14.25 -13.66
CA ARG A 186 30.35 -13.37 -12.58
C ARG A 186 29.88 -13.88 -11.22
N HIS A 187 28.58 -14.09 -11.07
CA HIS A 187 27.99 -14.56 -9.83
C HIS A 187 28.48 -15.95 -9.42
N ALA A 188 28.68 -16.88 -10.37
CA ALA A 188 29.28 -18.19 -10.06
C ALA A 188 30.75 -18.09 -9.62
N SER A 189 31.48 -17.08 -10.06
CA SER A 189 32.87 -16.85 -9.66
C SER A 189 32.94 -16.29 -8.24
N GLU A 190 32.08 -15.33 -7.93
CA GLU A 190 31.95 -14.73 -6.60
C GLU A 190 31.43 -15.74 -5.57
N ARG A 191 30.41 -16.54 -5.91
CA ARG A 191 29.93 -17.64 -5.05
C ARG A 191 31.04 -18.63 -4.73
N ARG A 192 31.92 -18.98 -5.69
CA ARG A 192 33.05 -19.88 -5.45
C ARG A 192 34.12 -19.26 -4.53
N CYS A 193 34.35 -17.95 -4.62
CA CYS A 193 35.24 -17.25 -3.69
C CYS A 193 34.63 -17.14 -2.28
N ALA A 194 33.34 -16.82 -2.18
CA ALA A 194 32.60 -16.73 -0.92
C ALA A 194 32.44 -18.09 -0.22
N GLU A 195 32.22 -19.16 -0.97
CA GLU A 195 32.18 -20.53 -0.43
C GLU A 195 33.57 -20.96 0.08
N ARG A 196 34.65 -20.57 -0.62
CA ARG A 196 36.03 -20.83 -0.17
C ARG A 196 36.38 -20.06 1.10
N SER A 197 35.94 -18.80 1.24
CA SER A 197 36.14 -18.02 2.48
C SER A 197 35.26 -18.52 3.64
N ARG A 198 34.03 -18.98 3.37
CA ARG A 198 33.17 -19.64 4.38
C ARG A 198 33.75 -20.98 4.86
N GLN A 199 34.45 -21.73 4.01
CA GLN A 199 35.14 -22.97 4.43
C GLN A 199 36.33 -22.71 5.37
N SER A 200 36.99 -21.55 5.28
CA SER A 200 38.04 -21.15 6.23
C SER A 200 37.51 -20.67 7.59
N ASP A 201 36.25 -20.21 7.68
CA ASP A 201 35.66 -19.72 8.92
C ASP A 201 34.88 -20.82 9.69
N PRO A 202 35.28 -21.17 10.93
CA PRO A 202 34.66 -22.28 11.67
C PRO A 202 33.21 -22.02 12.09
N VAL A 203 32.79 -20.75 12.18
CA VAL A 203 31.43 -20.34 12.57
C VAL A 203 30.43 -20.47 11.40
N ALA A 204 30.87 -20.34 10.15
CA ALA A 204 29.99 -20.39 8.98
C ALA A 204 29.60 -21.83 8.58
N ARG A 205 30.30 -22.86 9.09
CA ARG A 205 30.03 -24.28 8.78
C ARG A 205 28.73 -24.81 9.38
N SER A 206 28.14 -24.13 10.36
CA SER A 206 26.91 -24.55 11.03
C SER A 206 25.63 -23.97 10.40
N ALA A 207 25.73 -23.07 9.42
CA ALA A 207 24.57 -22.50 8.75
C ALA A 207 23.92 -23.55 7.82
N PRO A 208 22.58 -23.76 7.90
CA PRO A 208 21.90 -24.72 7.04
C PRO A 208 22.04 -24.31 5.57
N ARG A 209 22.45 -25.25 4.72
CA ARG A 209 22.49 -25.06 3.26
C ARG A 209 21.08 -24.73 2.78
N ALA A 210 20.92 -23.60 2.08
CA ALA A 210 19.71 -23.35 1.32
C ALA A 210 19.54 -24.50 0.32
N VAL A 211 18.44 -25.23 0.44
CA VAL A 211 18.06 -26.32 -0.46
C VAL A 211 17.79 -25.70 -1.82
N ASP A 212 18.52 -26.13 -2.86
CA ASP A 212 18.27 -25.75 -4.25
C ASP A 212 16.87 -26.28 -4.67
N PRO A 213 15.88 -25.44 -4.99
CA PRO A 213 14.68 -25.82 -5.69
C PRO A 213 15.04 -25.68 -7.16
N ASP A 214 14.98 -26.82 -7.83
CA ASP A 214 15.10 -26.96 -9.26
C ASP A 214 14.23 -25.89 -9.96
N TRP A 215 14.85 -24.84 -10.52
CA TRP A 215 14.13 -23.76 -11.20
C TRP A 215 13.60 -24.17 -12.57
N ARG A 216 13.74 -25.46 -12.92
CA ARG A 216 13.41 -26.03 -14.22
C ARG A 216 12.33 -27.11 -14.07
N THR A 217 11.12 -26.68 -13.73
CA THR A 217 9.86 -27.37 -14.08
C THR A 217 8.78 -26.35 -14.36
#